data_AF-A0A534TYI7-F1
#
_entry.id   AF-A0A534TYI7-F1
#
_cell.length_a   1.000
_cell.length_b   1.000
_cell.length_c   1.000
_cell.angle_alpha   90.00
_cell.angle_beta   90.00
_cell.angle_gamma   90.00
#
_symmetry.space_group_name_H-M   'P 1'
#
loop_
_entity.id
_entity.type
_entity.pdbx_description
1 polymer ?
#
loop_
_entity_poly.entity_id
_entity_poly.type
_entity_poly.pdbx_seq_one_letter_code
_entity_poly.pdbx_strand_id
1 'polypeptide(L)'
;MKATVTSKGQITIPLAIRRKLKLHRGTVLEFDEGADHLKATKSVDVDRMRAVIGIARDKLAGKSVDGWMEELRGRVRLPRRRRRR
;
A
#
# COMPACT_ATOMS: atom_id res chain seq x y z
N MET A 1 18.12 -6.12 -19.29
CA MET A 1 18.20 -7.25 -18.33
C MET A 1 17.28 -8.34 -18.82
N LYS A 2 17.68 -9.62 -18.76
CA LYS A 2 16.91 -10.75 -19.30
C LYS A 2 16.73 -11.83 -18.23
N ALA A 3 15.62 -12.55 -18.30
CA ALA A 3 15.35 -13.73 -17.48
C ALA A 3 14.79 -14.81 -18.40
N THR A 4 15.13 -16.07 -18.14
CA THR A 4 14.68 -17.22 -18.93
C THR A 4 13.54 -17.91 -18.20
N VAL A 5 12.52 -18.31 -18.96
CA VAL A 5 11.43 -19.15 -18.44
C VAL A 5 11.97 -20.56 -18.23
N THR A 6 11.79 -21.12 -17.04
CA THR A 6 12.21 -22.50 -16.74
C THR A 6 11.26 -23.49 -17.42
N SER A 7 11.66 -24.77 -17.45
CA SER A 7 10.80 -25.87 -17.95
C SER A 7 9.45 -25.97 -17.24
N LYS A 8 9.34 -25.44 -16.02
CA LYS A 8 8.11 -25.40 -15.23
C LYS A 8 7.28 -24.12 -15.44
N GLY A 9 7.64 -23.29 -16.43
CA GLY A 9 6.97 -22.02 -16.69
C GLY A 9 7.29 -20.91 -15.68
N GLN A 10 8.31 -21.07 -14.83
CA GLN A 10 8.66 -20.09 -13.81
C GLN A 10 9.66 -19.07 -14.36
N ILE A 11 9.54 -17.81 -13.94
CA ILE A 11 10.52 -16.76 -14.25
C ILE A 11 11.12 -16.26 -12.93
N THR A 12 12.44 -16.22 -12.88
CA THR A 12 13.15 -15.62 -11.75
C THR A 12 13.19 -14.11 -11.91
N ILE A 13 12.58 -13.37 -10.98
CA ILE A 13 12.63 -11.90 -10.98
C ILE A 13 14.01 -11.45 -10.42
N PRO A 14 14.81 -10.71 -11.20
CA PRO A 14 16.12 -10.23 -10.75
C PRO A 14 16.06 -9.39 -9.48
N LEU A 15 17.13 -9.44 -8.67
CA LEU A 15 17.20 -8.79 -7.36
C LEU A 15 16.89 -7.28 -7.41
N ALA A 16 17.40 -6.58 -8.41
CA ALA A 16 17.16 -5.14 -8.57
C ALA A 16 15.66 -4.81 -8.71
N ILE A 17 14.94 -5.59 -9.52
CA ILE A 17 13.50 -5.43 -9.72
C ILE A 17 12.75 -5.82 -8.45
N ARG A 18 13.12 -6.94 -7.82
CA ARG A 18 12.51 -7.35 -6.53
C ARG A 18 12.63 -6.26 -5.47
N ARG A 19 13.80 -5.65 -5.29
CA ARG A 19 14.00 -4.58 -4.31
C ARG A 19 13.21 -3.33 -4.67
N LYS A 20 13.23 -2.92 -5.94
CA LYS A 20 12.48 -1.75 -6.43
C LYS A 20 10.97 -1.91 -6.21
N LEU A 21 10.43 -3.09 -6.50
CA LEU A 21 9.00 -3.39 -6.37
C LEU A 21 8.61 -3.94 -4.99
N LYS A 22 9.56 -4.03 -4.05
CA LYS A 22 9.37 -4.63 -2.71
C LYS A 22 8.68 -6.00 -2.80
N LEU A 23 9.19 -6.89 -3.64
CA LEU A 23 8.70 -8.26 -3.82
C LEU A 23 9.48 -9.21 -2.89
N HIS A 24 8.74 -9.83 -1.98
CA HIS A 24 9.27 -10.75 -0.97
C HIS A 24 8.77 -12.17 -1.26
N ARG A 25 9.39 -13.16 -0.61
CA ARG A 25 8.90 -14.52 -0.67
C ARG A 25 7.46 -14.55 -0.13
N GLY A 26 6.55 -15.20 -0.85
CA GLY A 26 5.12 -15.24 -0.51
C GLY A 26 4.30 -14.04 -0.97
N THR A 27 4.89 -13.05 -1.65
CA THR A 27 4.10 -12.02 -2.33
C THR A 27 3.29 -12.64 -3.46
N VAL A 28 1.97 -12.46 -3.43
CA VAL A 28 1.07 -12.90 -4.48
C VAL A 28 0.99 -11.81 -5.55
N LEU A 29 1.09 -12.23 -6.81
CA LEU A 29 0.96 -11.38 -7.98
C LEU A 29 -0.23 -11.85 -8.81
N GLU A 30 -1.05 -10.91 -9.24
CA GLU A 30 -2.14 -11.13 -10.20
C GLU A 30 -1.64 -10.78 -11.59
N PHE A 31 -1.78 -11.71 -12.52
CA PHE A 31 -1.43 -11.50 -13.93
C PHE A 31 -2.62 -10.90 -14.66
N ASP A 32 -2.33 -9.95 -15.55
CA ASP A 32 -3.32 -9.34 -16.44
C ASP A 32 -3.26 -10.07 -17.80
N GLU A 33 -4.23 -10.95 -18.05
CA GLU A 33 -4.30 -11.74 -19.29
C GLU A 33 -4.66 -10.90 -20.52
N GLY A 34 -5.24 -9.71 -20.33
CA GLY A 34 -5.60 -8.80 -21.41
C GLY A 34 -4.46 -7.88 -21.84
N ALA A 35 -3.31 -7.94 -21.17
CA ALA A 35 -2.18 -7.08 -21.48
C ALA A 35 -1.35 -7.63 -22.66
N ASP A 36 -0.94 -6.73 -23.55
CA ASP A 36 -0.05 -7.06 -24.70
C ASP A 36 1.36 -7.53 -24.28
N HIS A 37 1.64 -7.52 -22.97
CA HIS A 37 2.92 -7.88 -22.38
C HIS A 37 2.71 -8.52 -21.02
N LEU A 38 3.73 -9.21 -20.51
CA LEU A 38 3.69 -9.79 -19.16
C LEU A 38 3.56 -8.69 -18.11
N LYS A 39 2.33 -8.50 -17.64
CA LYS A 39 1.96 -7.53 -16.62
C LYS A 39 1.42 -8.26 -15.42
N ALA A 40 1.96 -7.92 -14.25
CA ALA A 40 1.47 -8.44 -12.99
C ALA A 40 1.49 -7.36 -11.92
N THR A 41 0.46 -7.34 -11.09
CA THR A 41 0.31 -6.40 -9.97
C THR A 41 0.27 -7.17 -8.66
N LYS A 42 0.69 -6.52 -7.56
CA LYS A 42 0.55 -7.12 -6.23
C LYS A 42 -0.92 -7.32 -5.94
N SER A 43 -1.30 -8.55 -5.58
CA SER A 43 -2.61 -8.80 -5.02
C SER A 43 -2.70 -8.12 -3.66
N VAL A 44 -3.73 -7.29 -3.49
CA VAL A 44 -4.01 -6.59 -2.24
C VAL A 44 -5.40 -7.00 -1.80
N ASP A 45 -5.49 -7.56 -0.60
CA ASP A 45 -6.77 -7.86 0.03
C ASP A 45 -7.42 -6.55 0.51
N VAL A 46 -8.26 -6.00 -0.37
CA VAL A 46 -8.95 -4.73 -0.14
C VAL A 46 -9.93 -4.84 1.02
N ASP A 47 -10.56 -6.01 1.22
CA ASP A 47 -11.54 -6.21 2.28
C ASP A 47 -10.87 -6.24 3.64
N ARG A 48 -9.74 -6.95 3.78
CA ARG A 48 -8.91 -6.90 4.98
C ARG A 48 -8.38 -5.50 5.26
N MET A 49 -7.97 -4.76 4.24
CA MET A 49 -7.57 -3.35 4.39
C MET A 49 -8.75 -2.49 4.88
N ARG A 50 -9.95 -2.69 4.34
CA ARG A 50 -11.14 -1.93 4.76
C ARG A 50 -11.61 -2.31 6.17
N ALA A 51 -11.42 -3.55 6.58
CA ALA A 51 -11.79 -4.04 7.90
C ALA A 51 -11.08 -3.28 9.05
N VAL A 52 -9.92 -2.65 8.80
CA VAL A 52 -9.24 -1.84 9.82
C VAL A 52 -9.82 -0.42 9.96
N ILE A 53 -10.71 0.01 9.06
CA ILE A 53 -11.31 1.33 9.13
C ILE A 53 -12.33 1.35 10.29
N GLY A 54 -12.10 2.24 11.26
CA GLY A 54 -13.01 2.43 12.40
C GLY A 54 -12.77 1.51 13.60
N ILE A 55 -11.75 0.64 13.58
CA ILE A 55 -11.44 -0.29 14.69
C ILE A 55 -11.03 0.40 16.00
N ALA A 56 -10.67 1.68 15.94
CA ALA A 56 -10.20 2.45 17.08
C ALA A 56 -11.27 3.40 17.64
N ARG A 57 -12.54 3.26 17.23
CA ARG A 57 -13.64 4.14 17.70
C ARG A 57 -13.75 4.18 19.21
N ASP A 58 -13.72 3.03 19.87
CA ASP A 58 -13.86 2.96 21.32
C ASP A 58 -12.57 3.41 22.04
N LYS A 59 -11.40 3.05 21.50
CA LYS A 59 -10.09 3.42 22.05
C LYS A 59 -9.78 4.92 21.93
N LEU A 60 -10.33 5.57 20.92
CA LEU A 60 -10.19 7.00 20.67
C LEU A 60 -11.46 7.77 21.02
N ALA A 61 -12.43 7.13 21.67
CA ALA A 61 -13.64 7.78 22.14
C ALA A 61 -13.26 8.93 23.09
N GLY A 62 -13.69 10.15 22.75
CA GLY A 62 -13.38 11.35 23.53
C GLY A 62 -12.11 12.10 23.13
N LYS A 63 -11.24 11.56 22.27
CA LYS A 63 -10.13 12.33 21.67
C LYS A 63 -10.60 13.02 20.39
N SER A 64 -10.50 14.34 20.34
CA SER A 64 -10.67 15.07 19.08
C SER A 64 -9.52 14.75 18.13
N VAL A 65 -9.80 14.79 16.82
CA VAL A 65 -8.77 14.60 15.78
C VAL A 65 -7.63 15.61 15.97
N ASP A 66 -7.96 16.86 16.30
CA ASP A 66 -6.96 17.92 16.51
C ASP A 66 -6.06 17.62 17.72
N GLY A 67 -6.64 17.22 18.85
CA GLY A 67 -5.87 16.89 20.07
C GLY A 67 -4.95 15.67 19.86
N TRP A 68 -5.42 14.67 19.13
CA TRP A 68 -4.61 13.50 18.80
C TRP A 68 -3.47 13.82 17.82
N MET A 69 -3.71 14.71 16.86
CA MET A 69 -2.70 15.15 15.91
C MET A 69 -1.62 16.02 16.57
N GLU A 70 -2.01 16.87 17.54
CA GLU A 70 -1.06 17.63 18.36
C GLU A 70 -0.18 16.73 19.22
N GLU A 71 -0.74 15.66 19.81
CA GLU A 71 0.03 14.67 20.59
C GLU A 71 1.06 13.93 19.73
N LEU A 72 0.67 13.46 18.53
CA LEU A 72 1.55 12.65 17.67
C LEU A 72 2.60 13.47 16.92
N ARG A 73 2.26 14.70 16.51
CA ARG A 73 3.11 15.52 15.62
C ARG A 73 3.66 16.77 16.30
N GLY A 74 3.17 17.10 17.48
CA GLY A 74 3.40 18.39 18.12
C GLY A 74 2.51 19.50 17.56
N ARG A 75 2.56 20.68 18.18
CA ARG A 75 1.90 21.88 17.66
C ARG A 75 2.52 22.30 16.33
N VAL A 76 1.68 22.47 15.33
CA VAL A 76 2.09 22.98 14.00
C VAL A 76 1.36 24.27 13.70
N ARG A 77 2.08 25.26 13.16
CA ARG A 77 1.46 26.51 12.69
C ARG A 77 0.66 26.21 11.42
N LEU A 78 -0.65 26.19 11.52
CA LEU A 78 -1.53 25.96 10.37
C LEU A 78 -1.58 27.21 9.46
N PRO A 79 -1.61 27.02 8.13
CA PRO A 79 -1.87 28.12 7.20
C PRO A 79 -3.27 28.70 7.45
N ARG A 80 -3.47 29.98 7.12
CA ARG A 80 -4.78 30.64 7.24
C ARG A 80 -5.83 29.83 6.48
N ARG A 81 -6.91 29.43 7.16
CA ARG A 81 -8.05 28.74 6.52
C ARG A 81 -8.59 29.62 5.39
N ARG A 82 -8.54 29.11 4.15
CA ARG A 82 -9.28 29.72 3.04
C ARG A 82 -10.77 29.65 3.39
N ARG A 83 -11.46 30.80 3.41
CA ARG A 83 -12.93 30.82 3.46
C ARG A 83 -13.43 30.03 2.25
N ARG A 84 -14.17 28.95 2.49
CA ARG A 84 -14.89 28.26 1.42
C ARG A 84 -15.97 29.24 0.93
N ARG A 85 -15.95 29.53 -0.38
CA ARG A 85 -17.08 30.15 -1.07
C ARG A 85 -18.17 29.10 -1.23
#